data_AF-W0DFK6-F1
#
_entry.id   AF-W0DFK6-F1
#
_cell.length_a   1.000
_cell.length_b   1.000
_cell.length_c   1.000
_cell.angle_alpha   90.00
_cell.angle_beta   90.00
_cell.angle_gamma   90.00
#
_symmetry.space_group_name_H-M   'P 1'
#
loop_
_entity.id
_entity.type
_entity.pdbx_description
1 polymer ?
#
loop_
_entity_poly.entity_id
_entity_poly.type
_entity_poly.pdbx_seq_one_letter_code
_entity_poly.pdbx_strand_id
1 'polypeptide(L)'
;MGFLKSLFEHIKEIFLGKKEEGKKFLGYFRQERLKFLEEFIGMDLGAYKRNTRPFIGYTSGNWLFVLFLTSQKKGRAYRVDISLCKKRGCPRYRFAPESYLFYDSKRQGFYFYKLPKNLVKDYVFCGYCEGLEHLDKLRIKEVIGEKI
;
A
#
# COMPACT_ATOMS: atom_id res chain seq x y z
N MET A 1 -15.67 18.51 -30.52
CA MET A 1 -15.14 19.11 -29.27
C MET A 1 -14.86 18.09 -28.13
N GLY A 2 -15.42 16.87 -28.11
CA GLY A 2 -15.18 15.91 -27.01
C GLY A 2 -13.82 15.18 -27.01
N PHE A 3 -13.22 14.96 -28.19
CA PHE A 3 -11.99 14.18 -28.32
C PHE A 3 -10.75 14.85 -27.72
N LEU A 4 -10.55 16.15 -27.99
CA LEU A 4 -9.44 16.93 -27.42
C LEU A 4 -9.53 17.01 -25.90
N LYS A 5 -10.73 17.17 -25.34
CA LYS A 5 -10.92 17.22 -23.87
C LYS A 5 -10.56 15.89 -23.21
N SER A 6 -10.94 14.76 -23.82
CA SER A 6 -10.56 13.41 -23.36
C SER A 6 -9.06 13.16 -23.45
N LEU A 7 -8.40 13.59 -24.54
CA LEU A 7 -6.96 13.45 -24.72
C LEU A 7 -6.17 14.30 -23.69
N PHE A 8 -6.60 15.52 -23.43
CA PHE A 8 -5.97 16.40 -22.44
C PHE A 8 -6.07 15.84 -21.02
N GLU A 9 -7.22 15.30 -20.62
CA GLU A 9 -7.35 14.64 -19.31
C GLU A 9 -6.45 13.42 -19.21
N HIS A 10 -6.36 12.61 -20.27
CA HIS A 10 -5.49 11.43 -20.31
C HIS A 10 -3.99 11.80 -20.20
N ILE A 11 -3.56 12.86 -20.90
CA ILE A 11 -2.19 13.37 -20.81
C ILE A 11 -1.90 13.89 -19.40
N LYS A 12 -2.85 14.60 -18.79
CA LYS A 12 -2.72 15.12 -17.43
C LYS A 12 -2.59 14.00 -16.40
N GLU A 13 -3.38 12.93 -16.54
CA GLU A 13 -3.25 11.72 -15.73
C GLU A 13 -1.88 11.04 -15.90
N ILE A 14 -1.36 10.94 -17.12
CA ILE A 14 -0.01 10.40 -17.39
C ILE A 14 1.07 11.26 -16.71
N PHE A 15 1.00 12.58 -16.83
CA PHE A 15 1.97 13.49 -16.23
C PHE A 15 1.91 13.49 -14.69
N LEU A 16 0.70 13.49 -14.12
CA LEU A 16 0.51 13.35 -12.68
C LEU A 16 1.04 12.00 -12.19
N GLY A 17 0.71 10.91 -12.87
CA GLY A 17 1.21 9.57 -12.55
C GLY A 17 2.73 9.48 -12.56
N LYS A 18 3.39 10.08 -13.56
CA LYS A 18 4.87 10.16 -13.61
C LYS A 18 5.47 11.00 -12.48
N LYS A 19 4.81 12.09 -12.09
CA LYS A 19 5.27 12.98 -10.99
C LYS A 19 5.13 12.34 -9.61
N GLU A 20 4.28 11.33 -9.50
CA GLU A 20 3.98 10.62 -8.25
C GLU A 20 4.64 9.23 -8.18
N GLU A 21 5.32 8.82 -9.24
CA GLU A 21 6.08 7.58 -9.30
C GLU A 21 7.20 7.56 -8.24
N GLY A 22 7.35 6.42 -7.55
CA GLY A 22 8.31 6.23 -6.47
C GLY A 22 7.97 6.94 -5.16
N LYS A 23 7.00 7.87 -5.12
CA LYS A 23 6.63 8.55 -3.88
C LYS A 23 5.89 7.62 -2.94
N LYS A 24 6.37 7.57 -1.69
CA LYS A 24 5.71 6.80 -0.63
C LYS A 24 4.44 7.50 -0.18
N PHE A 25 3.41 6.72 0.05
CA PHE A 25 2.14 7.19 0.56
C PHE A 25 1.54 6.23 1.57
N LEU A 26 0.71 6.78 2.44
CA LEU A 26 -0.10 6.03 3.38
C LEU A 26 -1.45 5.72 2.74
N GLY A 27 -1.89 4.47 2.87
CA GLY A 27 -3.22 4.05 2.46
C GLY A 27 -3.76 2.95 3.36
N TYR A 28 -4.98 2.49 3.07
CA TYR A 28 -5.51 1.28 3.67
C TYR A 28 -6.38 0.50 2.68
N PHE A 29 -6.43 -0.81 2.87
CA PHE A 29 -7.41 -1.68 2.22
C PHE A 29 -8.60 -1.92 3.13
N ARG A 30 -9.79 -2.02 2.54
CA ARG A 30 -11.03 -2.44 3.21
C ARG A 30 -11.16 -3.97 3.26
N GLN A 31 -12.05 -4.47 4.10
CA GLN A 31 -12.20 -5.89 4.41
C GLN A 31 -12.35 -6.80 3.19
N GLU A 32 -13.23 -6.44 2.25
CA GLU A 32 -13.45 -7.25 1.03
C GLU A 32 -12.16 -7.39 0.22
N ARG A 33 -11.46 -6.27 0.00
CA ARG A 33 -10.19 -6.26 -0.72
C ARG A 33 -9.09 -6.98 0.07
N LEU A 34 -9.15 -6.97 1.41
CA LEU A 34 -8.21 -7.71 2.23
C LEU A 34 -8.35 -9.21 2.07
N LYS A 35 -9.57 -9.76 2.10
CA LYS A 35 -9.80 -11.20 1.88
C LYS A 35 -9.17 -11.66 0.57
N PHE A 36 -9.45 -10.93 -0.50
CA PHE A 36 -8.85 -11.16 -1.81
C PHE A 36 -7.30 -11.10 -1.78
N LEU A 37 -6.72 -10.12 -1.09
CA LEU A 37 -5.27 -10.00 -0.94
C LEU A 37 -4.67 -11.13 -0.11
N GLU A 38 -5.37 -11.65 0.91
CA GLU A 38 -4.90 -12.78 1.70
C GLU A 38 -4.79 -14.05 0.85
N GLU A 39 -5.80 -14.31 0.02
CA GLU A 39 -5.80 -15.41 -0.95
C GLU A 39 -4.70 -15.23 -1.98
N PHE A 40 -4.62 -14.05 -2.59
CA PHE A 40 -3.65 -13.74 -3.64
C PHE A 40 -2.19 -13.81 -3.15
N ILE A 41 -1.90 -13.22 -1.98
CA ILE A 41 -0.54 -13.18 -1.40
C ILE A 41 -0.23 -14.49 -0.65
N GLY A 42 -1.25 -15.25 -0.25
CA GLY A 42 -1.14 -16.43 0.60
C GLY A 42 -0.60 -16.08 1.99
N MET A 43 -1.14 -15.03 2.62
CA MET A 43 -0.74 -14.52 3.95
C MET A 43 -1.97 -14.03 4.72
N ASP A 44 -2.05 -14.33 6.03
CA ASP A 44 -3.09 -13.79 6.93
C ASP A 44 -2.83 -12.30 7.23
N LEU A 45 -3.60 -11.42 6.60
CA LEU A 45 -3.65 -9.97 6.83
C LEU A 45 -4.72 -9.60 7.88
N GLY A 46 -5.31 -10.57 8.56
CA GLY A 46 -6.34 -10.43 9.58
C GLY A 46 -7.72 -9.99 9.08
N ALA A 47 -8.09 -10.25 7.82
CA ALA A 47 -9.35 -9.82 7.21
C ALA A 47 -10.60 -10.35 7.96
N TYR A 48 -10.49 -11.54 8.56
CA TYR A 48 -11.56 -12.13 9.37
C TYR A 48 -11.83 -11.36 10.68
N LYS A 49 -10.83 -10.65 11.21
CA LYS A 49 -10.90 -9.90 12.48
C LYS A 49 -10.95 -8.39 12.30
N ARG A 50 -10.63 -7.88 11.11
CA ARG A 50 -10.39 -6.45 10.89
C ARG A 50 -11.10 -5.95 9.66
N ASN A 51 -11.68 -4.76 9.80
CA ASN A 51 -12.38 -4.09 8.70
C ASN A 51 -11.43 -3.40 7.73
N THR A 52 -10.21 -3.07 8.18
CA THR A 52 -9.20 -2.38 7.37
C THR A 52 -7.79 -2.79 7.77
N ARG A 53 -6.84 -2.56 6.86
CA ARG A 53 -5.41 -2.76 7.05
C ARG A 53 -4.65 -1.60 6.41
N PRO A 54 -4.01 -0.75 7.22
CA PRO A 54 -3.12 0.29 6.71
C PRO A 54 -1.88 -0.28 6.03
N PHE A 55 -1.29 0.48 5.11
CA PHE A 55 -0.04 0.17 4.45
C PHE A 55 0.73 1.45 4.08
N ILE A 56 2.05 1.32 3.95
CA ILE A 56 2.87 2.26 3.17
C ILE A 56 3.03 1.67 1.78
N GLY A 57 2.77 2.46 0.75
CA GLY A 57 2.96 2.01 -0.62
C GLY A 57 3.64 3.05 -1.50
N TYR A 58 4.11 2.60 -2.65
CA TYR A 58 4.55 3.46 -3.74
C TYR A 58 4.21 2.78 -5.05
N THR A 59 4.20 3.55 -6.14
CA THR A 59 3.96 3.00 -7.47
C THR A 59 5.21 3.06 -8.32
N SER A 60 5.40 2.06 -9.19
CA SER A 60 6.37 2.13 -10.28
C SER A 60 5.85 1.31 -11.47
N GLY A 61 5.79 1.95 -12.63
CA GLY A 61 5.13 1.43 -13.83
C GLY A 61 3.70 0.93 -13.54
N ASN A 62 3.43 -0.32 -13.90
CA ASN A 62 2.13 -0.99 -13.71
C ASN A 62 1.97 -1.65 -12.33
N TRP A 63 2.87 -1.37 -11.40
CA TRP A 63 2.92 -2.05 -10.11
C TRP A 63 2.65 -1.10 -8.95
N LEU A 64 1.94 -1.63 -7.95
CA LEU A 64 1.81 -1.07 -6.62
C LEU A 64 2.67 -1.91 -5.68
N PHE A 65 3.58 -1.28 -4.97
CA PHE A 65 4.38 -1.92 -3.94
C PHE A 65 3.75 -1.60 -2.60
N VAL A 66 3.39 -2.63 -1.83
CA VAL A 66 2.63 -2.49 -0.58
C VAL A 66 3.40 -3.10 0.58
N LEU A 67 3.57 -2.31 1.63
CA LEU A 67 4.13 -2.74 2.90
C LEU A 67 3.07 -2.56 3.99
N PHE A 68 2.47 -3.66 4.43
CA PHE A 68 1.37 -3.64 5.39
C PHE A 68 1.82 -3.20 6.79
N LEU A 69 0.93 -2.53 7.50
CA LEU A 69 1.16 -2.04 8.85
C LEU A 69 0.28 -2.74 9.90
N THR A 70 0.76 -2.74 11.13
CA THR A 70 0.06 -3.25 12.31
C THR A 70 0.29 -2.35 13.51
N SER A 71 -0.67 -2.28 14.42
CA SER A 71 -0.49 -1.67 15.74
C SER A 71 0.14 -2.64 16.75
N GLN A 72 0.20 -3.94 16.42
CA GLN A 72 0.73 -4.96 17.33
C GLN A 72 2.25 -5.04 17.21
N LYS A 73 2.94 -4.64 18.28
CA LYS A 73 4.36 -4.91 18.46
C LYS A 73 4.55 -6.40 18.78
N LYS A 74 5.09 -7.18 17.84
CA LYS A 74 5.45 -8.58 18.05
C LYS A 74 6.92 -8.82 17.71
N GLY A 75 7.67 -9.43 18.63
CA GLY A 75 9.07 -9.80 18.42
C GLY A 75 9.95 -8.65 17.90
N ARG A 76 10.72 -8.92 16.83
CA ARG A 76 11.50 -7.91 16.09
C ARG A 76 10.56 -6.99 15.29
N ALA A 77 9.83 -6.12 15.96
CA ALA A 77 8.92 -5.18 15.32
C ALA A 77 9.70 -3.95 14.79
N TYR A 78 9.52 -3.63 13.51
CA TYR A 78 10.10 -2.42 12.92
C TYR A 78 9.07 -1.29 12.97
N ARG A 79 9.35 -0.24 13.75
CA ARG A 79 8.44 0.90 13.89
C ARG A 79 8.50 1.78 12.64
N VAL A 80 7.34 2.24 12.18
CA VAL A 80 7.18 3.23 11.12
C VAL A 80 6.56 4.48 11.73
N ASP A 81 7.26 5.62 11.58
CA ASP A 81 6.71 6.89 11.98
C ASP A 81 5.74 7.42 10.92
N ILE A 82 4.46 7.12 11.09
CA ILE A 82 3.41 7.59 10.20
C ILE A 82 3.08 9.08 10.40
N SER A 83 3.65 9.76 11.40
CA SER A 83 3.50 11.22 11.56
C SER A 83 4.08 11.98 10.36
N LEU A 84 5.08 11.39 9.71
CA LEU A 84 5.73 11.87 8.48
C LEU A 84 4.82 11.85 7.24
N CYS A 85 3.60 11.31 7.35
CA CYS A 85 2.60 11.28 6.28
C CYS A 85 1.57 12.40 6.41
N LYS A 86 1.30 13.13 5.32
CA LYS A 86 0.28 14.19 5.20
C LYS A 86 -1.10 13.56 4.94
N LYS A 87 -1.84 13.19 5.98
CA LYS A 87 -3.07 12.35 5.94
C LYS A 87 -4.34 13.03 5.40
N ARG A 88 -4.22 13.96 4.44
CA ARG A 88 -5.32 14.79 3.93
C ARG A 88 -6.45 14.00 3.27
N GLY A 89 -6.17 12.82 2.71
CA GLY A 89 -7.18 11.98 2.05
C GLY A 89 -8.07 11.19 3.01
N CYS A 90 -7.72 11.12 4.31
CA CYS A 90 -8.42 10.28 5.28
C CYS A 90 -8.66 10.99 6.61
N PRO A 91 -9.37 12.15 6.64
CA PRO A 91 -9.50 12.98 7.84
C PRO A 91 -10.27 12.30 8.99
N ARG A 92 -11.14 11.33 8.67
CA ARG A 92 -11.93 10.58 9.67
C ARG A 92 -11.31 9.22 10.05
N TYR A 93 -10.30 8.75 9.33
CA TYR A 93 -9.67 7.47 9.63
C TYR A 93 -8.60 7.67 10.71
N ARG A 94 -8.83 7.09 11.89
CA ARG A 94 -7.88 7.16 12.99
C ARG A 94 -6.84 6.06 12.83
N PHE A 95 -5.68 6.43 12.29
CA PHE A 95 -4.51 5.56 12.32
C PHE A 95 -4.05 5.35 13.77
N ALA A 96 -3.53 4.16 14.06
CA ALA A 96 -2.95 3.90 15.37
C ALA A 96 -1.73 4.81 15.62
N PRO A 97 -1.56 5.35 16.84
CA PRO A 97 -0.45 6.24 17.17
C PRO A 97 0.91 5.54 17.00
N GLU A 98 0.95 4.23 17.24
CA GLU A 98 2.07 3.37 16.91
C GLU A 98 1.75 2.52 15.69
N SER A 99 2.64 2.55 14.71
CA SER A 99 2.56 1.72 13.52
C SER A 99 3.86 0.95 13.37
N TYR A 100 3.74 -0.36 13.14
CA TYR A 100 4.85 -1.28 12.93
C TYR A 100 4.67 -1.97 11.58
N LEU A 101 5.77 -2.42 10.98
CA LEU A 101 5.71 -3.29 9.82
C LEU A 101 5.02 -4.59 10.17
N PHE A 102 4.14 -5.03 9.29
CA PHE A 102 3.51 -6.34 9.39
C PHE A 102 4.52 -7.43 9.01
N TYR A 103 4.75 -8.36 9.93
CA TYR A 103 5.67 -9.47 9.71
C TYR A 103 4.96 -10.62 9.00
N ASP A 104 5.48 -11.04 7.85
CA ASP A 104 5.05 -12.27 7.18
C ASP A 104 5.65 -13.48 7.90
N SER A 105 4.85 -14.17 8.71
CA SER A 105 5.29 -15.36 9.45
C SER A 105 5.60 -16.55 8.54
N LYS A 106 4.89 -16.67 7.40
CA LYS A 106 5.07 -17.76 6.45
C LYS A 106 6.42 -17.65 5.73
N ARG A 107 6.86 -16.43 5.44
CA ARG A 107 8.11 -16.13 4.72
C ARG A 107 9.20 -15.52 5.59
N GLN A 108 8.96 -15.45 6.90
CA GLN A 108 9.87 -14.98 7.93
C GLN A 108 10.54 -13.63 7.62
N GLY A 109 9.76 -12.58 7.37
CA GLY A 109 10.34 -11.26 7.09
C GLY A 109 9.35 -10.10 6.89
N PHE A 110 9.91 -8.94 6.54
CA PHE A 110 9.18 -7.74 6.14
C PHE A 110 9.39 -7.49 4.66
N TYR A 111 8.30 -7.32 3.92
CA TYR A 111 8.35 -7.29 2.46
C TYR A 111 7.48 -6.17 1.89
N PHE A 112 7.98 -5.53 0.83
CA PHE A 112 7.11 -4.86 -0.13
C PHE A 112 6.52 -5.91 -1.06
N TYR A 113 5.21 -6.09 -1.01
CA TYR A 113 4.50 -6.94 -1.98
C TYR A 113 4.29 -6.17 -3.27
N LYS A 114 4.81 -6.70 -4.37
CA LYS A 114 4.61 -6.16 -5.71
C LYS A 114 3.29 -6.68 -6.26
N LEU A 115 2.31 -5.79 -6.40
CA LEU A 115 0.93 -6.11 -6.80
C LEU A 115 0.59 -5.42 -8.13
N PRO A 116 -0.03 -6.12 -9.09
CA PRO A 116 -0.49 -5.50 -10.33
C PRO A 116 -1.51 -4.39 -10.03
N LYS A 117 -1.28 -3.15 -10.50
CA LYS A 117 -2.20 -2.01 -10.23
C LYS A 117 -3.64 -2.31 -10.65
N ASN A 118 -3.84 -3.02 -11.75
CA ASN A 118 -5.16 -3.42 -12.26
C ASN A 118 -5.93 -4.33 -11.29
N LEU A 119 -5.23 -5.08 -10.44
CA LEU A 119 -5.79 -6.04 -9.50
C LEU A 119 -6.13 -5.40 -8.14
N VAL A 120 -5.51 -4.27 -7.81
CA VAL A 120 -5.58 -3.65 -6.46
C VAL A 120 -6.06 -2.21 -6.46
N LYS A 121 -6.88 -1.80 -7.43
CA LYS A 121 -7.34 -0.40 -7.60
C LYS A 121 -8.11 0.18 -6.41
N ASP A 122 -8.72 -0.64 -5.56
CA ASP A 122 -9.69 -0.19 -4.55
C ASP A 122 -9.07 0.10 -3.17
N TYR A 123 -7.80 0.47 -3.11
CA TYR A 123 -7.24 1.01 -1.87
C TYR A 123 -7.71 2.44 -1.64
N VAL A 124 -7.78 2.85 -0.37
CA VAL A 124 -8.00 4.25 -0.03
C VAL A 124 -6.65 4.93 0.13
N PHE A 125 -6.37 5.91 -0.72
CA PHE A 125 -5.21 6.79 -0.61
C PHE A 125 -5.44 7.84 0.49
N CYS A 126 -4.52 7.94 1.44
CA CYS A 126 -4.64 8.88 2.56
C CYS A 126 -3.66 10.05 2.48
N GLY A 127 -2.55 9.91 1.75
CA GLY A 127 -1.62 11.01 1.49
C GLY A 127 -0.16 10.58 1.44
N TYR A 128 0.67 11.45 0.88
CA TYR A 128 2.11 11.22 0.74
C TYR A 128 2.85 11.26 2.07
N CYS A 129 3.95 10.51 2.13
CA CYS A 129 4.89 10.45 3.22
C CYS A 129 6.27 10.89 2.73
N GLU A 130 7.00 11.63 3.56
CA GLU A 130 8.37 12.08 3.31
C GLU A 130 9.29 11.47 4.38
N GLY A 131 10.58 11.24 4.11
CA GLY A 131 11.50 10.73 5.15
C GLY A 131 11.40 9.22 5.44
N LEU A 132 10.79 8.45 4.53
CA LEU A 132 10.63 6.99 4.65
C LEU A 132 11.59 6.21 3.73
N GLU A 133 12.68 6.81 3.24
CA GLU A 133 13.68 6.24 2.32
C GLU A 133 14.38 5.01 2.92
N HIS A 134 14.50 4.94 4.25
CA HIS A 134 15.07 3.79 4.95
C HIS A 134 14.32 2.47 4.66
N LEU A 135 13.04 2.54 4.27
CA LEU A 135 12.24 1.37 3.89
C LEU A 135 12.69 0.77 2.56
N ASP A 136 13.39 1.50 1.69
CA ASP A 136 13.82 0.99 0.37
C ASP A 136 14.85 -0.14 0.47
N LYS A 137 15.43 -0.34 1.66
CA LYS A 137 16.30 -1.46 1.98
C LYS A 137 15.54 -2.78 2.17
N LEU A 138 14.22 -2.73 2.28
CA LEU A 138 13.39 -3.93 2.45
C LEU A 138 13.30 -4.72 1.16
N ARG A 139 13.19 -6.05 1.31
CA ARG A 139 13.06 -6.96 0.18
C ARG A 139 11.71 -6.78 -0.50
N ILE A 140 11.70 -6.87 -1.83
CA ILE A 140 10.49 -6.95 -2.62
C ILE A 140 10.09 -8.41 -2.76
N LYS A 141 8.82 -8.72 -2.52
CA LYS A 141 8.24 -10.02 -2.79
C LYS A 141 7.27 -9.91 -3.95
N GLU A 142 7.59 -10.62 -5.02
CA GLU A 142 6.67 -10.81 -6.14
C GLU A 142 5.66 -11.89 -5.77
N VAL A 143 4.39 -11.57 -6.01
CA VAL A 143 3.28 -12.49 -5.83
C VAL A 143 2.91 -12.99 -7.21
N ILE A 144 3.46 -14.13 -7.58
CA ILE A 144 3.05 -14.86 -8.78
C ILE A 144 1.74 -15.53 -8.36
N GLY A 145 0.63 -15.10 -8.91
CA GLY A 145 -0.64 -15.80 -8.70
C GLY A 145 -0.45 -17.23 -9.20
N GLU A 146 -0.40 -18.20 -8.27
CA GLU A 146 -0.68 -19.58 -8.66
C GLU A 146 -2.10 -19.56 -9.21
N LYS A 147 -2.20 -19.86 -10.51
CA LYS A 147 -3.42 -19.91 -11.34
C LYS A 147 -4.72 -19.99 -10.52
N ILE A 148 -5.52 -18.92 -10.58
CA ILE A 148 -6.98 -19.05 -10.41
C ILE A 148 -7.51 -19.83 -11.60
#